data_AF-A0A661PTL0-F1
#
_entry.id   AF-A0A661PTL0-F1
#
_cell.length_a   1.000
_cell.length_b   1.000
_cell.length_c   1.000
_cell.angle_alpha   90.00
_cell.angle_beta   90.00
_cell.angle_gamma   90.00
#
_symmetry.space_group_name_H-M   'P 1'
#
loop_
_entity.id
_entity.type
_entity.pdbx_description
1 polymer ?
#
loop_
_entity_poly.entity_id
_entity_poly.type
_entity_poly.pdbx_seq_one_letter_code
_entity_poly.pdbx_strand_id
1 'polypeptide(L)'
;MLGSGRNERCRQVIDLNSTLVVQWAIFIFLIIFLNQFLFKPVLRVIDARREKVEGTHESAETLNERARQHQANYESRINQAKERAEQESAVIREAALNDSREKMDKARGEAMQQVEDLRQRIAAEYEKVREEMTADIKAIARQISGKILERDI
;
A
#
# COMPACT_ATOMS: atom_id res chain seq x y z
N MET A 1 74.08 24.36 93.65
CA MET A 1 74.33 24.59 92.21
C MET A 1 74.31 23.22 91.54
N LEU A 2 73.18 22.88 90.91
CA LEU A 2 73.00 22.85 89.44
C LEU A 2 73.68 21.60 88.83
N GLY A 3 73.02 20.66 88.17
CA GLY A 3 71.64 20.62 87.71
C GLY A 3 71.27 19.25 87.16
N SER A 4 69.97 18.97 87.25
CA SER A 4 69.24 17.88 86.63
C SER A 4 69.41 17.89 85.10
N GLY A 5 69.59 16.71 84.51
CA GLY A 5 69.80 16.55 83.06
C GLY A 5 69.39 15.17 82.54
N ARG A 6 68.10 14.85 82.75
CA ARG A 6 67.22 13.93 81.98
C ARG A 6 67.86 12.88 81.04
N ASN A 7 67.53 11.62 81.34
CA ASN A 7 67.23 10.51 80.42
C ASN A 7 67.17 10.86 78.92
N GLU A 8 68.21 10.45 78.19
CA GLU A 8 68.13 10.28 76.74
C GLU A 8 67.93 8.80 76.45
N ARG A 9 66.67 8.39 76.30
CA ARG A 9 66.31 7.13 75.67
C ARG A 9 66.77 7.22 74.22
N CYS A 10 67.88 6.56 73.88
CA CYS A 10 68.16 6.15 72.50
C CYS A 10 67.02 5.23 72.08
N ARG A 11 65.95 5.82 71.55
CA ARG A 11 64.88 5.10 70.88
C ARG A 11 65.52 4.63 69.59
N GLN A 12 65.87 3.35 69.54
CA GLN A 12 66.14 2.66 68.29
C GLN A 12 64.79 2.60 67.55
N VAL A 13 64.41 3.72 66.96
CA VAL A 13 63.35 3.78 65.96
C VAL A 13 63.98 3.30 64.68
N ILE A 14 63.26 2.39 64.04
CA ILE A 14 63.53 1.83 62.72
C ILE A 14 64.37 0.53 62.78
N ASP A 15 63.67 -0.56 63.10
CA ASP A 15 63.86 -1.84 62.41
C ASP A 15 63.53 -1.63 60.93
N LEU A 16 64.54 -1.18 60.17
CA LEU A 16 64.46 -0.81 58.75
C LEU A 16 63.92 -1.95 57.90
N ASN A 17 64.16 -3.21 58.26
CA ASN A 17 63.75 -4.32 57.40
C ASN A 17 62.28 -4.71 57.59
N SER A 18 61.83 -4.94 58.83
CA SER A 18 60.46 -5.39 59.08
C SER A 18 59.43 -4.28 58.85
N THR A 19 59.75 -3.04 59.23
CA THR A 19 58.83 -1.91 59.06
C THR A 19 58.67 -1.55 57.58
N LEU A 20 59.75 -1.60 56.78
CA LEU A 20 59.66 -1.37 55.34
C LEU A 20 58.83 -2.46 54.65
N VAL A 21 59.04 -3.74 54.99
CA VAL A 21 58.24 -4.84 54.40
C VAL A 21 56.75 -4.67 54.73
N VAL A 22 56.41 -4.32 55.97
CA VAL A 22 55.02 -4.05 56.37
C VAL A 22 54.47 -2.82 55.64
N GLN A 23 55.25 -1.76 55.49
CA GLN A 23 54.86 -0.55 54.76
C GLN A 23 54.60 -0.83 53.26
N TRP A 24 55.44 -1.65 52.63
CA TRP A 24 55.25 -2.11 51.25
C TRP A 24 54.00 -3.00 51.12
N ALA A 25 53.76 -3.90 52.06
CA ALA A 25 52.55 -4.72 52.08
C ALA A 25 51.28 -3.87 52.19
N ILE A 26 51.27 -2.86 53.07
CA ILE A 26 50.16 -1.90 53.22
C ILE A 26 49.98 -1.08 51.94
N PHE A 27 51.07 -0.63 51.31
CA PHE A 27 51.01 0.15 50.07
C PHE A 27 50.46 -0.67 48.89
N ILE A 28 50.91 -1.92 48.73
CA ILE A 28 50.39 -2.84 47.71
C ILE A 28 48.91 -3.15 47.98
N PHE A 29 48.54 -3.42 49.23
CA PHE A 29 47.16 -3.62 49.62
C PHE A 29 46.29 -2.40 49.28
N LEU A 30 46.77 -1.19 49.59
CA LEU A 30 46.08 0.06 49.25
C LEU A 30 45.88 0.21 47.73
N ILE A 31 46.91 -0.07 46.92
CA ILE A 31 46.80 -0.01 45.45
C ILE A 31 45.74 -0.98 44.94
N ILE A 32 45.75 -2.23 45.42
CA ILE A 32 44.77 -3.25 45.00
C ILE A 32 43.36 -2.83 45.42
N PHE A 33 43.21 -2.37 46.67
CA PHE A 33 41.95 -1.89 47.21
C PHE A 33 41.42 -0.69 46.40
N LEU A 34 42.26 0.31 46.12
CA LEU A 34 41.88 1.52 45.39
C LEU A 34 41.58 1.22 43.92
N ASN A 35 42.33 0.33 43.28
CA ASN A 35 42.07 -0.09 41.90
C ASN A 35 40.69 -0.75 41.79
N GLN A 36 40.38 -1.68 42.70
CA GLN A 36 39.10 -2.39 42.71
C GLN A 36 37.94 -1.48 43.14
N PHE A 37 38.14 -0.61 44.12
CA PHE A 37 37.06 0.17 44.74
C PHE A 37 36.82 1.54 44.12
N LEU A 38 37.84 2.17 43.50
CA LEU A 38 37.73 3.53 43.00
C LEU A 38 37.93 3.63 41.48
N PHE A 39 39.01 3.07 40.95
CA PHE A 39 39.32 3.21 39.51
C PHE A 39 38.29 2.50 38.64
N LYS A 40 38.01 1.22 38.90
CA LYS A 40 37.01 0.46 38.14
C LYS A 40 35.61 1.10 38.11
N PRO A 41 34.99 1.50 39.24
CA PRO A 41 33.68 2.13 39.20
C PRO A 41 33.70 3.51 38.54
N VAL A 42 34.77 4.29 38.70
CA VAL A 42 34.88 5.61 38.05
C VAL A 42 34.96 5.47 36.52
N LEU A 43 35.79 4.56 36.00
CA LEU A 43 35.86 4.31 34.55
C LEU A 43 34.51 3.82 34.03
N ARG A 44 33.85 2.90 34.74
CA ARG A 44 32.53 2.38 34.36
C ARG A 44 31.47 3.48 34.24
N VAL A 45 31.49 4.49 35.11
CA VAL A 45 30.55 5.63 35.04
C VAL A 45 30.85 6.53 33.86
N ILE A 46 32.12 6.72 33.51
CA ILE A 46 32.53 7.50 32.34
C ILE A 46 32.11 6.79 31.05
N ASP A 47 32.35 5.48 30.95
CA ASP A 47 31.95 4.67 29.80
C ASP A 47 30.43 4.62 29.66
N ALA A 48 29.70 4.39 30.76
CA ALA A 48 28.24 4.41 30.76
C ALA A 48 27.66 5.77 30.33
N ARG A 49 28.34 6.89 30.66
CA ARG A 49 27.92 8.21 30.16
C ARG A 49 28.19 8.37 28.68
N ARG A 50 29.35 7.92 28.18
CA ARG A 50 29.66 7.96 26.74
C ARG A 50 28.67 7.12 25.94
N GLU A 51 28.49 5.86 26.34
CA GLU A 51 27.56 4.92 25.70
C GLU A 51 26.13 5.43 25.72
N LYS A 52 25.68 6.05 26.82
CA LYS A 52 24.33 6.61 26.88
C LYS A 52 24.16 7.81 25.96
N VAL A 53 25.14 8.71 25.87
CA VAL A 53 25.06 9.89 25.00
C VAL A 53 25.14 9.48 23.52
N GLU A 54 26.13 8.67 23.16
CA GLU A 54 26.31 8.17 21.80
C GLU A 54 25.12 7.30 21.36
N GLY A 55 24.67 6.37 22.22
CA GLY A 55 23.52 5.52 21.95
C GLY A 55 22.20 6.30 21.83
N THR A 56 22.01 7.39 22.58
CA THR A 56 20.83 8.26 22.38
C THR A 56 20.85 9.01 21.06
N HIS A 57 22.03 9.44 20.61
CA HIS A 57 22.17 10.15 19.33
C HIS A 57 21.92 9.20 18.16
N GLU A 58 22.55 8.02 18.15
CA GLU A 58 22.33 6.99 17.14
C GLU A 58 20.88 6.49 17.12
N SER A 59 20.26 6.32 18.30
CA SER A 59 18.84 5.94 18.39
C SER A 59 17.91 7.03 17.81
N ALA A 60 18.22 8.31 18.04
CA ALA A 60 17.44 9.41 17.48
C ALA A 60 17.60 9.51 15.95
N GLU A 61 18.82 9.32 15.45
CA GLU A 61 19.11 9.35 14.01
C GLU A 61 18.45 8.18 13.28
N THR A 62 18.57 6.95 13.82
CA THR A 62 17.91 5.75 13.28
C THR A 62 16.39 5.85 13.34
N LEU A 63 15.82 6.46 14.38
CA LEU A 63 14.38 6.69 14.48
C LEU A 63 13.89 7.69 13.41
N ASN A 64 14.64 8.78 13.19
CA ASN A 64 14.34 9.75 12.13
C ASN A 64 14.44 9.11 10.74
N GLU A 65 15.48 8.31 10.50
CA GLU A 65 15.67 7.62 9.23
C GLU A 65 14.54 6.61 8.97
N ARG A 66 14.18 5.79 9.98
CA ARG A 66 13.02 4.90 9.89
C ARG A 66 11.72 5.67 9.63
N ALA A 67 11.50 6.79 10.31
CA ALA A 67 10.33 7.63 10.08
C ALA A 67 10.27 8.15 8.64
N ARG A 68 11.39 8.64 8.09
CA ARG A 68 11.49 9.06 6.68
C ARG A 68 11.24 7.90 5.72
N GLN A 69 11.83 6.74 5.97
CA GLN A 69 11.61 5.54 5.15
C GLN A 69 10.14 5.09 5.19
N HIS A 70 9.51 5.09 6.36
CA HIS A 70 8.09 4.78 6.50
C HIS A 70 7.21 5.78 5.76
N GLN A 71 7.53 7.08 5.84
CA GLN A 71 6.81 8.11 5.10
C GLN A 71 6.97 7.93 3.58
N ALA A 72 8.20 7.75 3.09
CA ALA A 72 8.46 7.52 1.67
C ALA A 72 7.77 6.26 1.14
N ASN A 73 7.79 5.16 1.91
CA ASN A 73 7.08 3.94 1.57
C ASN A 73 5.56 4.17 1.55
N TYR A 74 5.02 4.92 2.51
CA TYR A 74 3.60 5.22 2.56
C TYR A 74 3.15 6.07 1.37
N GLU A 75 3.89 7.13 1.04
CA GLU A 75 3.65 7.97 -0.13
C GLU A 75 3.75 7.16 -1.43
N SER A 76 4.77 6.30 -1.55
CA SER A 76 4.91 5.40 -2.70
C SER A 76 3.72 4.45 -2.84
N ARG A 77 3.25 3.85 -1.73
CA ARG A 77 2.07 2.96 -1.76
C ARG A 77 0.79 3.69 -2.13
N ILE A 78 0.60 4.92 -1.68
CA ILE A 78 -0.54 5.75 -2.09
C ILE A 78 -0.47 6.04 -3.58
N ASN A 79 0.69 6.45 -4.09
CA ASN A 79 0.84 6.76 -5.51
C ASN A 79 0.62 5.53 -6.38
N GLN A 80 1.17 4.38 -6.00
CA GLN A 80 0.91 3.11 -6.70
C GLN A 80 -0.56 2.70 -6.65
N ALA A 81 -1.24 2.90 -5.51
CA ALA A 81 -2.67 2.60 -5.40
C ALA A 81 -3.51 3.51 -6.30
N LYS A 82 -3.19 4.80 -6.36
CA LYS A 82 -3.84 5.75 -7.28
C LYS A 82 -3.62 5.36 -8.73
N GLU A 83 -2.39 5.05 -9.12
CA GLU A 83 -2.06 4.67 -10.49
C GLU A 83 -2.81 3.40 -10.91
N ARG A 84 -2.88 2.39 -10.03
CA ARG A 84 -3.67 1.17 -10.28
C ARG A 84 -5.17 1.47 -10.42
N ALA A 85 -5.72 2.34 -9.56
CA ALA A 85 -7.13 2.70 -9.62
C ALA A 85 -7.47 3.46 -10.91
N GLU A 86 -6.60 4.36 -11.37
CA GLU A 86 -6.75 5.05 -12.65
C GLU A 86 -6.66 4.08 -13.84
N GLN A 87 -5.69 3.16 -13.82
CA GLN A 87 -5.56 2.12 -14.84
C GLN A 87 -6.80 1.22 -14.91
N GLU A 88 -7.27 0.73 -13.76
CA GLU A 88 -8.47 -0.13 -13.69
C GLU A 88 -9.72 0.63 -14.14
N SER A 89 -9.87 1.89 -13.73
CA SER A 89 -10.97 2.76 -14.18
C SER A 89 -10.93 2.99 -15.69
N ALA A 90 -9.75 3.19 -16.28
CA ALA A 90 -9.58 3.32 -17.71
C ALA A 90 -9.97 2.04 -18.46
N VAL A 91 -9.55 0.87 -17.98
CA VAL A 91 -9.92 -0.43 -18.58
C VAL A 91 -11.42 -0.65 -18.49
N ILE A 92 -12.05 -0.41 -17.34
CA ILE A 92 -13.50 -0.55 -17.17
C ILE A 92 -14.24 0.39 -18.12
N ARG A 93 -13.79 1.63 -18.25
CA ARG A 93 -14.41 2.61 -19.15
C ARG A 93 -14.28 2.20 -20.62
N GLU A 94 -13.11 1.72 -21.03
CA GLU A 94 -12.90 1.24 -22.39
C GLU A 94 -13.76 0.00 -22.69
N ALA A 95 -13.81 -0.96 -21.76
CA ALA A 95 -14.66 -2.15 -21.87
C ALA A 95 -16.14 -1.77 -21.97
N ALA A 96 -16.61 -0.82 -21.15
CA ALA A 96 -17.98 -0.33 -21.19
C ALA A 96 -18.31 0.38 -22.52
N LEU A 97 -17.38 1.16 -23.06
CA LEU A 97 -17.55 1.81 -24.37
C LEU A 97 -17.63 0.77 -25.50
N ASN A 98 -16.78 -0.26 -25.46
CA ASN A 98 -16.78 -1.33 -26.45
C ASN A 98 -18.08 -2.17 -26.37
N ASP A 99 -18.50 -2.57 -25.18
CA ASP A 99 -19.76 -3.30 -24.96
C ASP A 99 -20.98 -2.46 -25.39
N SER A 100 -20.98 -1.16 -25.08
CA SER A 100 -22.03 -0.25 -25.54
C SER A 100 -22.08 -0.14 -27.06
N ARG A 101 -20.92 -0.09 -27.74
CA ARG A 101 -20.86 -0.06 -29.21
C ARG A 101 -21.36 -1.37 -29.80
N GLU A 102 -20.92 -2.51 -29.27
CA GLU A 102 -21.36 -3.83 -29.74
C GLU A 102 -22.88 -3.99 -29.59
N LYS A 103 -23.44 -3.59 -28.44
CA LYS A 103 -24.89 -3.61 -28.22
C LYS A 103 -25.64 -2.69 -29.18
N MET A 104 -25.14 -1.48 -29.42
CA MET A 104 -25.74 -0.56 -30.38
C MET A 104 -25.70 -1.11 -31.81
N ASP A 105 -24.59 -1.72 -32.21
CA ASP A 105 -24.43 -2.28 -33.56
C ASP A 105 -25.31 -3.52 -33.76
N LYS A 106 -25.43 -4.39 -32.74
CA LYS A 106 -26.40 -5.50 -32.75
C LYS A 106 -27.84 -4.99 -32.85
N ALA A 107 -28.23 -4.03 -32.00
CA ALA A 107 -29.57 -3.46 -32.03
C ALA A 107 -29.90 -2.80 -33.38
N ARG A 108 -28.92 -2.12 -34.00
CA ARG A 108 -29.06 -1.57 -35.36
C ARG A 108 -29.23 -2.67 -36.40
N GLY A 109 -28.43 -3.73 -36.34
CA GLY A 109 -28.53 -4.87 -37.24
C GLY A 109 -29.89 -5.56 -37.14
N GLU A 110 -30.37 -5.82 -35.92
CA GLU A 110 -31.70 -6.38 -35.67
C GLU A 110 -32.82 -5.46 -36.17
N ALA A 111 -32.72 -4.15 -35.94
CA ALA A 111 -33.68 -3.19 -36.44
C ALA A 111 -33.72 -3.16 -37.99
N MET A 112 -32.56 -3.23 -38.65
CA MET A 112 -32.49 -3.32 -40.11
C MET A 112 -33.11 -4.62 -40.64
N GLN A 113 -32.86 -5.75 -39.99
CA GLN A 113 -33.48 -7.02 -40.34
C GLN A 113 -35.01 -6.97 -40.16
N GLN A 114 -35.50 -6.41 -39.05
CA GLN A 114 -36.94 -6.26 -38.82
C GLN A 114 -37.61 -5.38 -39.87
N VAL A 115 -36.95 -4.28 -40.28
CA VAL A 115 -37.47 -3.41 -41.34
C VAL A 115 -37.55 -4.16 -42.68
N GLU A 116 -36.53 -4.95 -43.01
CA GLU A 116 -36.50 -5.72 -44.26
C GLU A 116 -37.56 -6.84 -44.25
N ASP A 117 -37.69 -7.59 -43.16
CA ASP A 117 -38.74 -8.59 -42.97
C ASP A 117 -40.13 -7.98 -43.09
N LEU A 118 -40.35 -6.80 -42.49
CA LEU A 118 -41.62 -6.10 -42.55
C LEU A 118 -41.93 -5.64 -43.98
N ARG A 119 -40.94 -5.14 -44.72
CA ARG A 119 -41.10 -4.79 -46.14
C ARG A 119 -41.48 -5.99 -46.99
N GLN A 120 -40.85 -7.13 -46.78
CA GLN A 120 -41.18 -8.37 -47.49
C GLN A 120 -42.60 -8.84 -47.17
N ARG A 121 -43.01 -8.78 -45.90
CA ARG A 121 -44.39 -9.10 -45.48
C ARG A 121 -45.41 -8.17 -46.13
N ILE A 122 -45.16 -6.86 -46.13
CA ILE A 122 -46.04 -5.87 -46.78
C ILE A 122 -46.15 -6.15 -48.27
N ALA A 123 -45.05 -6.44 -48.96
CA ALA A 123 -45.07 -6.78 -50.39
C ALA A 123 -45.88 -8.06 -50.66
N ALA A 124 -45.72 -9.09 -49.83
CA ALA A 124 -46.48 -10.34 -49.94
C ALA A 124 -47.98 -10.14 -49.65
N GLU A 125 -48.35 -9.33 -48.65
CA GLU A 125 -49.74 -8.99 -48.39
C GLU A 125 -50.36 -8.16 -49.52
N TYR A 126 -49.60 -7.21 -50.07
CA TYR A 126 -50.05 -6.41 -51.20
C TYR A 126 -50.41 -7.27 -52.42
N GLU A 127 -49.56 -8.23 -52.78
CA GLU A 127 -49.87 -9.16 -53.89
C GLU A 127 -51.07 -10.05 -53.59
N LYS A 128 -51.22 -10.56 -52.35
CA LYS A 128 -52.42 -11.32 -51.96
C LYS A 128 -53.71 -10.51 -52.10
N VAL A 129 -53.72 -9.30 -51.55
CA VAL A 129 -54.88 -8.39 -51.63
C VAL A 129 -55.20 -8.05 -53.08
N ARG A 130 -54.17 -7.86 -53.92
CA ARG A 130 -54.33 -7.63 -55.35
C ARG A 130 -54.96 -8.82 -56.06
N GLU A 131 -54.53 -10.04 -55.77
CA GLU A 131 -55.11 -11.26 -56.32
C GLU A 131 -56.58 -11.42 -55.90
N GLU A 132 -56.90 -11.23 -54.62
CA GLU A 132 -58.27 -11.26 -54.09
C GLU A 132 -59.16 -10.21 -54.75
N MET A 133 -58.72 -8.95 -54.83
CA MET A 133 -59.46 -7.88 -55.53
C MET A 133 -59.71 -8.23 -57.00
N THR A 134 -58.74 -8.84 -57.68
CA THR A 134 -58.90 -9.22 -59.09
C THR A 134 -59.92 -10.36 -59.25
N ALA A 135 -59.98 -11.28 -58.30
CA ALA A 135 -60.98 -12.34 -58.24
C ALA A 135 -62.39 -11.76 -57.98
N ASP A 136 -62.51 -10.83 -57.03
CA ASP A 136 -63.75 -10.14 -56.69
C ASP A 136 -64.30 -9.34 -57.88
N ILE A 137 -63.42 -8.58 -58.58
CA ILE A 137 -63.80 -7.84 -59.79
C ILE A 137 -64.37 -8.79 -60.86
N LYS A 138 -63.74 -9.95 -61.08
CA LYS A 138 -64.24 -10.95 -62.04
C LYS A 138 -65.58 -11.55 -61.60
N ALA A 139 -65.78 -11.79 -60.31
CA ALA A 139 -67.03 -12.29 -59.76
C ALA A 139 -68.17 -11.28 -59.93
N ILE A 140 -67.91 -10.00 -59.61
CA ILE A 140 -68.86 -8.90 -59.80
C ILE A 140 -69.20 -8.73 -61.28
N ALA A 141 -68.20 -8.75 -62.18
CA ALA A 141 -68.42 -8.66 -63.62
C ALA A 141 -69.34 -9.78 -64.13
N ARG A 142 -69.13 -11.04 -63.69
CA ARG A 142 -70.02 -12.16 -64.03
C ARG A 142 -71.45 -11.96 -63.51
N GLN A 143 -71.62 -11.46 -62.27
CA GLN A 143 -72.95 -11.17 -61.72
C GLN A 143 -73.67 -10.08 -62.53
N ILE A 144 -72.96 -9.03 -62.94
CA ILE A 144 -73.54 -7.95 -63.75
C ILE A 144 -73.94 -8.49 -65.13
N SER A 145 -73.06 -9.22 -65.81
CA SER A 145 -73.37 -9.81 -67.12
C SER A 145 -74.54 -10.79 -67.06
N GLY A 146 -74.62 -11.62 -66.01
CA GLY A 146 -75.75 -12.53 -65.79
C GLY A 146 -77.08 -11.79 -65.61
N LYS A 147 -77.11 -10.74 -64.77
CA LYS A 147 -78.31 -9.93 -64.54
C LYS A 147 -78.76 -9.14 -65.77
N ILE A 148 -77.84 -8.70 -66.63
CA ILE A 148 -78.19 -8.01 -67.88
C ILE A 148 -78.82 -9.00 -68.87
N LEU A 149 -78.24 -10.20 -69.01
CA LEU A 149 -78.72 -11.21 -69.95
C LEU A 149 -80.09 -11.79 -69.55
N GLU A 150 -80.38 -11.88 -68.25
CA GLU A 150 -81.67 -12.31 -67.70
C GLU A 150 -82.79 -11.26 -67.91
N ARG A 151 -82.43 -10.04 -68.31
CA ARG A 151 -83.35 -8.92 -68.53
C ARG A 151 -83.65 -8.61 -70.01
N ASP A 152 -82.89 -9.23 -70.93
CA ASP A 152 -83.02 -9.07 -72.39
C ASP A 152 -83.72 -10.27 -73.08
N ILE A 153 -84.40 -11.11 -72.29
CA ILE A 153 -85.38 -12.13 -72.71
C ILE A 153 -86.73 -11.82 -72.06
#